data_AF-A7SBQ6-F1
#
_entry.id   AF-A7SBQ6-F1
#
_cell.length_a   1.000
_cell.length_b   1.000
_cell.length_c   1.000
_cell.angle_alpha   90.00
_cell.angle_beta   90.00
_cell.angle_gamma   90.00
#
_symmetry.space_group_name_H-M   'P 1'
#
loop_
_entity.id
_entity.type
_entity.pdbx_description
1 polymer ?
#
loop_
_entity_poly.entity_id
_entity_poly.type
_entity_poly.pdbx_seq_one_letter_code
_entity_poly.pdbx_strand_id
1 'polypeptide(L)'
;CYPENLQWNRTAKIALIITLRNQGRWMAHFLDNLQDIYIHSSRDQHVSLIVYDYESEDLDIERELSKRSLPPYKLIKKAGAYSRVQSFNAAIRTVTDSHTIIFTVDLHLELPYSLFDDIRKHCFEGRSAYTPIIVRLRCGHSPLNPRGKWEVQGFGIIGIYKSDWDRIGGLNEERFKDKWGGEDWEMMERLVGGGLEYERLRTHGIYHYQHSRKGMWTGDHLISQMSD
;
A
#
# COMPACT_ATOMS: atom_id res chain seq x y z
N CYS A 1 1.00 30.22 -3.79
CA CYS A 1 -0.18 30.37 -2.93
C CYS A 1 -0.43 29.04 -2.23
N TYR A 2 -0.35 28.98 -0.91
CA TYR A 2 -0.84 27.84 -0.13
C TYR A 2 -2.13 28.28 0.56
N PRO A 3 -3.18 27.46 0.59
CA PRO A 3 -4.36 27.78 1.38
C PRO A 3 -3.96 27.94 2.85
N GLU A 4 -4.53 28.94 3.52
CA GLU A 4 -4.37 29.08 4.97
C GLU A 4 -4.88 27.79 5.66
N ASN A 5 -4.13 27.29 6.64
CA ASN A 5 -4.41 26.05 7.38
C ASN A 5 -4.32 24.73 6.58
N LEU A 6 -3.68 24.74 5.39
CA LEU A 6 -3.29 23.52 4.64
C LEU A 6 -1.77 23.50 4.40
N GLN A 7 -1.00 23.70 5.47
CA GLN A 7 0.45 23.53 5.45
C GLN A 7 0.78 22.08 5.75
N TRP A 8 1.34 21.38 4.77
CA TRP A 8 1.76 20.00 4.95
C TRP A 8 3.06 19.93 5.74
N ASN A 9 3.15 18.93 6.63
CA ASN A 9 4.35 18.68 7.41
C ASN A 9 5.36 17.88 6.56
N ARG A 10 6.41 18.57 6.07
CA ARG A 10 7.46 17.99 5.22
C ARG A 10 8.27 16.89 5.90
N THR A 11 8.23 16.80 7.23
CA THR A 11 8.95 15.79 8.01
C THR A 11 7.98 14.87 8.76
N ALA A 12 6.70 14.83 8.36
CA ALA A 12 5.76 13.83 8.89
C ALA A 12 6.32 12.42 8.66
N LYS A 13 6.21 11.57 9.67
CA LYS A 13 6.67 10.19 9.57
C LYS A 13 5.79 9.43 8.58
N ILE A 14 6.40 8.57 7.78
CA ILE A 14 5.71 7.68 6.85
C ILE A 14 6.06 6.25 7.21
N ALA A 15 5.04 5.41 7.35
CA ALA A 15 5.18 3.96 7.41
C ALA A 15 4.59 3.35 6.13
N LEU A 16 5.46 2.88 5.24
CA LEU A 16 5.04 2.09 4.08
C LEU A 16 4.64 0.70 4.55
N ILE A 17 3.44 0.27 4.22
CA ILE A 17 2.93 -1.05 4.60
C ILE A 17 2.76 -1.88 3.34
N ILE A 18 3.41 -3.04 3.32
CA ILE A 18 3.29 -3.99 2.22
C ILE A 18 2.99 -5.39 2.75
N THR A 19 2.12 -6.10 2.04
CA THR A 19 1.68 -7.45 2.42
C THR A 19 1.86 -8.37 1.22
N LEU A 20 2.27 -9.62 1.46
CA LEU A 20 2.53 -10.56 0.37
C LEU A 20 2.35 -12.02 0.78
N ARG A 21 2.19 -12.86 -0.26
CA ARG A 21 2.32 -14.31 -0.22
C ARG A 21 2.73 -14.83 -1.59
N ASN A 22 3.86 -15.51 -1.69
CA ASN A 22 4.31 -16.21 -2.90
C ASN A 22 4.31 -15.30 -4.15
N GLN A 23 4.79 -14.07 -3.98
CA GLN A 23 4.94 -13.07 -5.05
C GLN A 23 6.32 -12.44 -5.03
N GLY A 24 7.34 -13.28 -4.86
CA GLY A 24 8.72 -12.91 -4.62
C GLY A 24 9.32 -11.97 -5.67
N ARG A 25 9.00 -12.19 -6.94
CA ARG A 25 9.47 -11.32 -8.05
C ARG A 25 8.95 -9.90 -7.93
N TRP A 26 7.68 -9.74 -7.56
CA TRP A 26 7.08 -8.42 -7.37
C TRP A 26 7.59 -7.75 -6.09
N MET A 27 7.84 -8.53 -5.03
CA MET A 27 8.50 -8.00 -3.84
C MET A 27 9.91 -7.49 -4.13
N ALA A 28 10.72 -8.25 -4.90
CA ALA A 28 12.05 -7.80 -5.30
C ALA A 28 11.97 -6.49 -6.11
N HIS A 29 11.04 -6.40 -7.06
CA HIS A 29 10.81 -5.18 -7.85
C HIS A 29 10.41 -3.99 -6.97
N PHE A 30 9.45 -4.17 -6.05
CA PHE A 30 9.08 -3.14 -5.08
C PHE A 30 10.28 -2.66 -4.26
N LEU A 31 11.12 -3.59 -3.76
CA LEU A 31 12.28 -3.23 -2.96
C LEU A 31 13.35 -2.49 -3.77
N ASP A 32 13.56 -2.84 -5.05
CA ASP A 32 14.45 -2.10 -5.95
C ASP A 32 13.94 -0.66 -6.14
N ASN A 33 12.64 -0.52 -6.42
CA ASN A 33 12.03 0.80 -6.62
C ASN A 33 12.06 1.64 -5.32
N LEU A 34 11.79 1.04 -4.16
CA LEU A 34 11.90 1.71 -2.86
C LEU A 34 13.34 2.14 -2.54
N GLN A 35 14.34 1.31 -2.86
CA GLN A 35 15.74 1.69 -2.68
C GLN A 35 16.06 2.95 -3.48
N ASP A 36 15.64 3.02 -4.74
CA ASP A 36 15.89 4.17 -5.60
C ASP A 36 15.21 5.42 -5.04
N ILE A 37 13.94 5.32 -4.63
CA ILE A 37 13.20 6.44 -4.01
C ILE A 37 13.91 6.91 -2.73
N TYR A 38 14.33 5.98 -1.87
CA TYR A 38 14.99 6.30 -0.61
C TYR A 38 16.36 6.99 -0.82
N ILE A 39 17.13 6.56 -1.81
CA ILE A 39 18.41 7.20 -2.16
C ILE A 39 18.15 8.60 -2.73
N HIS A 40 17.18 8.74 -3.65
CA HIS A 40 16.82 10.04 -4.25
C HIS A 40 16.29 11.03 -3.22
N SER A 41 15.56 10.56 -2.22
CA SER A 41 15.06 11.38 -1.11
C SER A 41 16.16 11.72 -0.09
N SER A 42 17.44 11.55 -0.43
CA SER A 42 18.59 11.75 0.47
C SER A 42 18.51 10.94 1.76
N ARG A 43 17.98 9.71 1.68
CA ARG A 43 17.78 8.79 2.81
C ARG A 43 16.95 9.41 3.92
N ASP A 44 15.69 9.70 3.62
CA ASP A 44 14.79 10.39 4.54
C ASP A 44 14.57 9.58 5.83
N GLN A 45 15.04 10.12 6.95
CA GLN A 45 15.03 9.46 8.26
C GLN A 45 13.63 9.33 8.88
N HIS A 46 12.61 9.96 8.29
CA HIS A 46 11.22 9.88 8.76
C HIS A 46 10.41 8.79 8.03
N VAL A 47 11.03 8.02 7.15
CA VAL A 47 10.37 6.92 6.44
C VAL A 47 10.75 5.58 7.06
N SER A 48 9.78 4.67 7.11
CA SER A 48 9.96 3.30 7.57
C SER A 48 9.16 2.34 6.69
N LEU A 49 9.54 1.06 6.71
CA LEU A 49 8.88 -0.01 5.97
C LEU A 49 8.38 -1.10 6.93
N ILE A 50 7.15 -1.55 6.76
CA ILE A 50 6.61 -2.73 7.44
C ILE A 50 6.20 -3.74 6.37
N VAL A 51 6.84 -4.90 6.41
CA VAL A 51 6.57 -6.05 5.53
C VAL A 51 5.80 -7.08 6.33
N TYR A 52 4.62 -7.47 5.84
CA TYR A 52 3.81 -8.54 6.40
C TYR A 52 3.75 -9.71 5.42
N ASP A 53 4.50 -10.77 5.71
CA ASP A 53 4.65 -11.93 4.85
C ASP A 53 3.87 -13.13 5.39
N TYR A 54 3.07 -13.75 4.52
CA TYR A 54 2.44 -15.03 4.83
C TYR A 54 3.33 -16.22 4.48
N GLU A 55 4.54 -16.21 5.03
CA GLU A 55 5.56 -17.25 4.87
C GLU A 55 5.75 -17.63 3.38
N SER A 56 6.11 -16.63 2.58
CA SER A 56 6.39 -16.85 1.16
C SER A 56 7.59 -17.80 0.99
N GLU A 57 7.44 -18.79 0.11
CA GLU A 57 8.47 -19.80 -0.15
C GLU A 57 9.29 -19.49 -1.43
N ASP A 58 8.80 -18.56 -2.25
CA ASP A 58 9.38 -18.21 -3.55
C ASP A 58 10.45 -17.09 -3.46
N LEU A 59 10.76 -16.63 -2.25
CA LEU A 59 11.76 -15.60 -1.97
C LEU A 59 12.31 -15.67 -0.54
N ASP A 60 13.61 -15.53 -0.39
CA ASP A 60 14.23 -15.24 0.92
C ASP A 60 14.12 -13.74 1.22
N ILE A 61 13.01 -13.33 1.85
CA ILE A 61 12.71 -11.91 2.13
C ILE A 61 13.78 -11.25 3.02
N GLU A 62 14.35 -11.97 3.98
CA GLU A 62 15.36 -11.41 4.90
C GLU A 62 16.65 -11.08 4.14
N ARG A 63 17.07 -11.97 3.25
CA ARG A 63 18.19 -11.71 2.34
C ARG A 63 17.91 -10.54 1.40
N GLU A 64 16.69 -10.45 0.87
CA GLU A 64 16.31 -9.38 -0.06
C GLU A 64 16.22 -8.00 0.60
N LEU A 65 15.81 -7.94 1.87
CA LEU A 65 15.80 -6.72 2.67
C LEU A 65 17.22 -6.28 3.04
N SER A 66 18.07 -7.22 3.49
CA SER A 66 19.43 -6.91 3.95
C SER A 66 20.39 -6.51 2.82
N LYS A 67 20.17 -6.96 1.59
CA LYS A 67 21.05 -6.63 0.45
C LYS A 67 20.85 -5.23 -0.12
N ARG A 68 19.81 -4.50 0.28
CA ARG A 68 19.41 -3.20 -0.30
C ARG A 68 19.56 -2.05 0.69
N SER A 69 19.74 -0.84 0.17
CA SER A 69 19.70 0.39 0.98
C SER A 69 18.25 0.84 1.15
N LEU A 70 17.61 0.41 2.24
CA LEU A 70 16.20 0.67 2.52
C LEU A 70 16.03 1.57 3.77
N PRO A 71 14.85 2.21 3.95
CA PRO A 71 14.49 2.80 5.23
C PRO A 71 14.47 1.74 6.36
N PRO A 72 14.55 2.14 7.64
CA PRO A 72 14.35 1.21 8.76
C PRO A 72 13.09 0.37 8.57
N TYR A 73 13.24 -0.95 8.69
CA TYR A 73 12.16 -1.89 8.36
C TYR A 73 11.83 -2.88 9.48
N LYS A 74 10.60 -3.37 9.45
CA LYS A 74 10.10 -4.47 10.29
C LYS A 74 9.50 -5.55 9.41
N LEU A 75 9.95 -6.80 9.62
CA LEU A 75 9.37 -7.97 8.98
C LEU A 75 8.48 -8.72 9.98
N ILE A 76 7.26 -9.03 9.57
CA ILE A 76 6.29 -9.83 10.32
C ILE A 76 5.95 -11.04 9.47
N LYS A 77 6.20 -12.24 9.99
CA LYS A 77 5.86 -13.50 9.32
C LYS A 77 4.63 -14.13 9.96
N LYS A 78 3.73 -14.68 9.15
CA LYS A 78 2.52 -15.37 9.63
C LYS A 78 2.17 -16.57 8.75
N ALA A 79 2.08 -17.74 9.37
CA ALA A 79 1.51 -18.93 8.73
C ALA A 79 0.00 -18.77 8.40
N GLY A 80 -0.46 -19.50 7.38
CA GLY A 80 -1.88 -19.66 7.07
C GLY A 80 -2.31 -19.00 5.76
N ALA A 81 -3.63 -18.86 5.56
CA ALA A 81 -4.22 -18.26 4.35
C ALA A 81 -3.92 -16.75 4.27
N TYR A 82 -3.53 -16.26 3.08
CA TYR A 82 -3.30 -14.83 2.88
C TYR A 82 -4.64 -14.09 3.00
N SER A 83 -4.66 -13.04 3.82
CA SER A 83 -5.79 -12.11 3.93
C SER A 83 -5.26 -10.69 3.90
N ARG A 84 -5.63 -9.94 2.85
CA ARG A 84 -5.23 -8.55 2.66
C ARG A 84 -5.65 -7.69 3.85
N VAL A 85 -6.90 -7.85 4.28
CA VAL A 85 -7.52 -7.07 5.35
C VAL A 85 -6.85 -7.33 6.70
N GLN A 86 -6.67 -8.61 7.05
CA GLN A 86 -6.02 -8.98 8.32
C GLN A 86 -4.56 -8.53 8.37
N SER A 87 -3.80 -8.71 7.28
CA SER A 87 -2.38 -8.36 7.27
C SER A 87 -2.14 -6.86 7.34
N PHE A 88 -2.89 -6.04 6.61
CA PHE A 88 -2.78 -4.59 6.74
C PHE A 88 -3.13 -4.13 8.15
N ASN A 89 -4.27 -4.54 8.71
CA ASN A 89 -4.64 -4.19 10.08
C ASN A 89 -3.56 -4.64 11.09
N ALA A 90 -3.05 -5.87 10.98
CA ALA A 90 -2.03 -6.40 11.87
C ALA A 90 -0.69 -5.65 11.76
N ALA A 91 -0.25 -5.33 10.55
CA ALA A 91 0.96 -4.55 10.31
C ALA A 91 0.82 -3.13 10.88
N ILE A 92 -0.29 -2.45 10.58
CA ILE A 92 -0.57 -1.08 11.00
C ILE A 92 -0.69 -0.96 12.52
N ARG A 93 -1.27 -1.97 13.21
CA ARG A 93 -1.28 -2.03 14.68
C ARG A 93 0.10 -1.96 15.32
N THR A 94 1.17 -2.28 14.58
CA THR A 94 2.53 -2.18 15.12
C THR A 94 3.13 -0.79 15.05
N VAL A 95 2.49 0.15 14.36
CA VAL A 95 2.84 1.58 14.37
C VAL A 95 2.28 2.21 15.62
N THR A 96 3.16 2.64 16.53
CA THR A 96 2.78 3.17 17.86
C THR A 96 2.60 4.68 17.87
N ASP A 97 3.27 5.41 16.98
CA ASP A 97 3.12 6.86 16.86
C ASP A 97 1.88 7.19 16.02
N SER A 98 0.87 7.76 16.69
CA SER A 98 -0.42 8.14 16.10
C SER A 98 -0.31 9.21 15.02
N HIS A 99 0.78 10.00 15.01
CA HIS A 99 1.03 11.06 14.03
C HIS A 99 1.82 10.58 12.81
N THR A 100 1.99 9.27 12.66
CA THR A 100 2.59 8.66 11.47
C THR A 100 1.57 8.52 10.36
N ILE A 101 1.93 8.94 9.15
CA ILE A 101 1.15 8.63 7.95
C ILE A 101 1.41 7.18 7.58
N ILE A 102 0.37 6.36 7.61
CA ILE A 102 0.35 5.02 7.08
C ILE A 102 0.12 5.10 5.57
N PHE A 103 0.95 4.44 4.77
CA PHE A 103 0.74 4.33 3.34
C PHE A 103 0.69 2.85 2.93
N THR A 104 -0.50 2.38 2.53
CA THR A 104 -0.67 0.99 2.07
C THR A 104 -0.27 0.89 0.60
N VAL A 105 0.55 -0.11 0.27
CA VAL A 105 1.13 -0.27 -1.07
C VAL A 105 0.68 -1.60 -1.69
N ASP A 106 0.36 -1.58 -2.99
CA ASP A 106 0.20 -2.80 -3.77
C ASP A 106 1.56 -3.27 -4.32
N LEU A 107 1.76 -4.58 -4.41
CA LEU A 107 3.02 -5.19 -4.81
C LEU A 107 3.33 -4.98 -6.30
N HIS A 108 2.32 -4.74 -7.14
CA HIS A 108 2.45 -4.69 -8.60
C HIS A 108 2.64 -3.28 -9.15
N LEU A 109 3.30 -2.40 -8.39
CA LEU A 109 3.42 -0.99 -8.71
C LEU A 109 4.84 -0.62 -9.13
N GLU A 110 4.93 0.24 -10.13
CA GLU A 110 5.99 1.23 -10.25
C GLU A 110 5.63 2.44 -9.40
N LEU A 111 6.56 3.00 -8.64
CA LEU A 111 6.37 4.20 -7.82
C LEU A 111 7.36 5.31 -8.22
N PRO A 112 6.94 6.59 -8.15
CA PRO A 112 7.77 7.73 -8.51
C PRO A 112 8.73 8.15 -7.39
N TYR A 113 9.83 8.83 -7.74
CA TYR A 113 10.76 9.41 -6.75
C TYR A 113 10.13 10.48 -5.86
N SER A 114 9.02 11.10 -6.29
CA SER A 114 8.27 12.08 -5.49
C SER A 114 7.37 11.45 -4.43
N LEU A 115 7.31 10.12 -4.32
CA LEU A 115 6.32 9.40 -3.51
C LEU A 115 6.18 9.96 -2.09
N PHE A 116 7.28 10.16 -1.37
CA PHE A 116 7.23 10.62 0.04
C PHE A 116 6.68 12.04 0.17
N ASP A 117 7.08 12.94 -0.73
CA ASP A 117 6.57 14.31 -0.74
C ASP A 117 5.09 14.34 -1.12
N ASP A 118 4.68 13.56 -2.12
CA ASP A 118 3.29 13.45 -2.54
C ASP A 118 2.41 12.91 -1.41
N ILE A 119 2.86 11.89 -0.67
CA ILE A 119 2.15 11.37 0.50
C ILE A 119 1.93 12.47 1.53
N ARG A 120 3.00 13.16 1.96
CA ARG A 120 2.88 14.18 3.02
C ARG A 120 2.07 15.39 2.57
N LYS A 121 2.18 15.77 1.31
CA LYS A 121 1.47 16.92 0.74
C LYS A 121 -0.04 16.72 0.72
N HIS A 122 -0.51 15.48 0.63
CA HIS A 122 -1.91 15.12 0.41
C HIS A 122 -2.57 14.39 1.59
N CYS A 123 -1.86 14.22 2.72
CA CYS A 123 -2.42 13.71 3.97
C CYS A 123 -2.47 14.80 5.02
N PHE A 124 -3.64 15.05 5.59
CA PHE A 124 -3.84 16.02 6.66
C PHE A 124 -4.56 15.37 7.83
N GLU A 125 -3.88 15.26 8.97
CA GLU A 125 -4.39 14.56 10.16
C GLU A 125 -5.73 15.14 10.62
N GLY A 126 -6.70 14.27 10.87
CA GLY A 126 -8.05 14.64 11.28
C GLY A 126 -8.90 15.23 10.16
N ARG A 127 -8.38 15.33 8.93
CA ARG A 127 -9.03 16.04 7.82
C ARG A 127 -9.12 15.24 6.54
N SER A 128 -8.00 14.73 6.01
CA SER A 128 -8.03 14.03 4.73
C SER A 128 -6.98 12.93 4.57
N ALA A 129 -7.36 11.93 3.78
CA ALA A 129 -6.50 10.86 3.30
C ALA A 129 -6.12 11.06 1.83
N TYR A 130 -4.98 10.53 1.41
CA TYR A 130 -4.50 10.54 0.04
C TYR A 130 -4.81 9.21 -0.66
N THR A 131 -5.54 9.24 -1.77
CA THR A 131 -5.83 8.04 -2.58
C THR A 131 -5.54 8.30 -4.07
N PRO A 132 -4.30 8.05 -4.54
CA PRO A 132 -3.92 8.39 -5.91
C PRO A 132 -4.77 7.66 -6.95
N ILE A 133 -5.12 8.36 -8.02
CA ILE A 133 -5.64 7.75 -9.25
C ILE A 133 -4.42 7.34 -10.08
N ILE A 134 -4.20 6.04 -10.17
CA ILE A 134 -3.02 5.44 -10.81
C ILE A 134 -3.32 5.01 -12.25
N VAL A 135 -2.28 4.73 -13.04
CA VAL A 135 -2.45 4.15 -14.38
C VAL A 135 -2.34 2.62 -14.29
N ARG A 136 -3.38 1.90 -14.72
CA ARG A 136 -3.33 0.45 -14.93
C ARG A 136 -2.83 0.17 -16.33
N LEU A 137 -1.64 -0.39 -16.42
CA LEU A 137 -1.00 -0.75 -17.69
C LEU A 137 -1.73 -1.92 -18.34
N ARG A 138 -1.77 -1.94 -19.68
CA ARG A 138 -2.21 -3.11 -20.44
C ARG A 138 -1.13 -4.20 -20.40
N CYS A 139 -1.52 -5.44 -20.70
CA CYS A 139 -0.58 -6.54 -20.85
C CYS A 139 0.58 -6.17 -21.80
N GLY A 140 1.81 -6.51 -21.44
CA GLY A 140 3.01 -6.24 -22.23
C GLY A 140 3.50 -4.78 -22.24
N HIS A 141 2.90 -3.89 -21.44
CA HIS A 141 3.30 -2.49 -21.35
C HIS A 141 4.07 -2.20 -20.06
N SER A 142 4.85 -1.13 -20.06
CA SER A 142 5.75 -0.72 -18.97
C SER A 142 5.68 0.79 -18.77
N PRO A 143 6.29 1.34 -17.69
CA PRO A 143 6.37 2.79 -17.47
C PRO A 143 6.98 3.57 -18.64
N LEU A 144 7.90 2.96 -19.41
CA LEU A 144 8.52 3.57 -20.59
C LEU A 144 7.58 3.63 -21.81
N ASN A 145 6.53 2.80 -21.83
CA ASN A 145 5.48 2.81 -22.86
C ASN A 145 4.11 2.64 -22.18
N PRO A 146 3.61 3.69 -21.49
CA PRO A 146 2.54 3.55 -20.51
C PRO A 146 1.15 3.51 -21.15
N ARG A 147 0.88 2.52 -22.01
CA ARG A 147 -0.48 2.30 -22.53
C ARG A 147 -1.33 1.60 -21.48
N GLY A 148 -2.28 2.35 -20.94
CA GLY A 148 -3.13 1.90 -19.86
C GLY A 148 -4.41 2.71 -19.77
N LYS A 149 -5.06 2.64 -18.61
CA LYS A 149 -6.20 3.49 -18.25
C LYS A 149 -6.02 4.02 -16.84
N TRP A 150 -6.52 5.22 -16.58
CA TRP A 150 -6.63 5.73 -15.21
C TRP A 150 -7.62 4.88 -14.41
N GLU A 151 -7.19 4.37 -13.26
CA GLU A 151 -8.02 3.62 -12.32
C GLU A 151 -8.73 4.59 -11.37
N VAL A 152 -9.89 5.07 -11.82
CA VAL A 152 -10.68 6.06 -11.09
C VAL A 152 -11.59 5.44 -10.02
N GLN A 153 -11.76 4.11 -10.01
CA GLN A 153 -12.70 3.43 -9.11
C GLN A 153 -12.00 2.70 -7.97
N GLY A 154 -10.75 2.28 -8.13
CA GLY A 154 -10.01 1.57 -7.07
C GLY A 154 -9.51 2.50 -5.96
N PHE A 155 -9.52 2.02 -4.72
CA PHE A 155 -8.93 2.68 -3.54
C PHE A 155 -7.86 1.80 -2.86
N GLY A 156 -7.29 0.85 -3.61
CA GLY A 156 -6.32 -0.13 -3.10
C GLY A 156 -5.00 0.44 -2.56
N ILE A 157 -4.76 1.75 -2.70
CA ILE A 157 -3.60 2.48 -2.17
C ILE A 157 -4.15 3.68 -1.41
N ILE A 158 -3.77 3.82 -0.15
CA ILE A 158 -4.20 4.94 0.69
C ILE A 158 -3.06 5.42 1.59
N GLY A 159 -2.88 6.74 1.65
CA GLY A 159 -2.14 7.45 2.68
C GLY A 159 -3.11 8.04 3.70
N ILE A 160 -2.94 7.73 4.97
CA ILE A 160 -3.82 8.20 6.06
C ILE A 160 -3.04 8.23 7.37
N TYR A 161 -3.31 9.22 8.21
CA TYR A 161 -2.70 9.24 9.54
C TYR A 161 -3.15 8.05 10.37
N LYS A 162 -2.24 7.52 11.21
CA LYS A 162 -2.51 6.36 12.07
C LYS A 162 -3.69 6.63 13.02
N SER A 163 -3.75 7.83 13.59
CA SER A 163 -4.89 8.30 14.40
C SER A 163 -6.22 8.21 13.66
N ASP A 164 -6.24 8.62 12.39
CA ASP A 164 -7.43 8.58 11.53
C ASP A 164 -7.81 7.15 11.13
N TRP A 165 -6.83 6.30 10.81
CA TRP A 165 -7.02 4.87 10.57
C TRP A 165 -7.69 4.19 11.77
N ASP A 166 -7.20 4.48 12.98
CA ASP A 166 -7.76 3.93 14.21
C ASP A 166 -9.17 4.46 14.47
N ARG A 167 -9.40 5.76 14.25
CA ARG A 167 -10.73 6.38 14.41
C ARG A 167 -11.80 5.69 13.56
N ILE A 168 -11.46 5.30 12.33
CA ILE A 168 -12.40 4.63 11.44
C ILE A 168 -12.49 3.11 11.69
N GLY A 169 -11.57 2.54 12.48
CA GLY A 169 -11.53 1.10 12.78
C GLY A 169 -10.77 0.24 11.76
N GLY A 170 -9.91 0.85 10.92
CA GLY A 170 -9.13 0.13 9.91
C GLY A 170 -9.96 -0.54 8.81
N LEU A 171 -9.51 -1.67 8.27
CA LEU A 171 -10.29 -2.49 7.33
C LEU A 171 -11.22 -3.46 8.07
N ASN A 172 -12.40 -3.73 7.50
CA ASN A 172 -13.41 -4.58 8.12
C ASN A 172 -13.07 -6.08 8.00
N GLU A 173 -12.37 -6.61 9.02
CA GLU A 173 -11.94 -8.03 9.08
C GLU A 173 -13.12 -9.01 9.10
N GLU A 174 -14.25 -8.66 9.71
CA GLU A 174 -15.41 -9.57 9.79
C GLU A 174 -16.07 -9.75 8.42
N ARG A 175 -16.30 -8.64 7.70
CA ARG A 175 -16.99 -8.65 6.40
C ARG A 175 -16.11 -9.17 5.26
N PHE A 176 -14.80 -8.96 5.34
CA PHE A 176 -13.86 -9.26 4.26
C PHE A 176 -12.75 -10.22 4.71
N LYS A 177 -13.06 -11.18 5.58
CA LYS A 177 -12.11 -12.21 5.98
C LYS A 177 -11.62 -13.05 4.80
N ASP A 178 -12.56 -13.56 4.02
CA ASP A 178 -12.34 -14.60 2.99
C ASP A 178 -12.79 -14.16 1.58
N LYS A 179 -13.04 -12.86 1.36
CA LYS A 179 -13.82 -12.37 0.20
C LYS A 179 -13.14 -11.84 -1.08
N TRP A 180 -12.02 -11.15 -1.17
CA TRP A 180 -11.65 -10.28 -2.31
C TRP A 180 -12.68 -9.23 -2.78
N GLY A 181 -12.31 -7.96 -2.59
CA GLY A 181 -12.94 -6.83 -3.25
C GLY A 181 -14.07 -6.19 -2.45
N GLY A 182 -14.10 -4.85 -2.52
CA GLY A 182 -15.08 -4.00 -1.85
C GLY A 182 -14.65 -3.56 -0.44
N GLU A 183 -13.55 -4.10 0.10
CA GLU A 183 -13.01 -3.69 1.39
C GLU A 183 -12.50 -2.25 1.37
N ASP A 184 -11.98 -1.83 0.22
CA ASP A 184 -11.47 -0.48 0.00
C ASP A 184 -12.62 0.51 -0.08
N TRP A 185 -13.67 0.21 -0.84
CA TRP A 185 -14.90 1.01 -0.91
C TRP A 185 -15.60 1.14 0.44
N GLU A 186 -15.78 0.04 1.18
CA GLU A 186 -16.41 0.06 2.50
C GLU A 186 -15.61 0.90 3.51
N MET A 187 -14.27 0.84 3.44
CA MET A 187 -13.41 1.70 4.25
C MET A 187 -13.58 3.17 3.88
N MET A 188 -13.68 3.52 2.58
CA MET A 188 -13.90 4.90 2.16
C MET A 188 -15.26 5.44 2.62
N GLU A 189 -16.31 4.62 2.65
CA GLU A 189 -17.60 5.00 3.22
C GLU A 189 -17.49 5.34 4.71
N ARG A 190 -16.77 4.51 5.49
CA ARG A 190 -16.50 4.80 6.91
C ARG A 190 -15.60 5.99 7.13
N LEU A 191 -14.64 6.22 6.24
CA LEU A 191 -13.77 7.39 6.26
C LEU A 191 -14.59 8.68 6.14
N VAL A 192 -15.46 8.76 5.13
CA VAL A 192 -16.36 9.90 4.93
C VAL A 192 -17.36 10.02 6.09
N GLY A 193 -17.96 8.91 6.52
CA GLY A 193 -18.87 8.89 7.67
C GLY A 193 -18.21 9.32 8.98
N GLY A 194 -16.88 9.13 9.10
CA GLY A 194 -16.06 9.59 10.22
C GLY A 194 -15.61 11.05 10.13
N GLY A 195 -16.12 11.82 9.16
CA GLY A 195 -15.84 13.24 8.99
C GLY A 195 -14.53 13.55 8.26
N LEU A 196 -13.91 12.56 7.60
CA LEU A 196 -12.73 12.77 6.76
C LEU A 196 -13.11 12.98 5.30
N GLU A 197 -12.29 13.77 4.63
CA GLU A 197 -12.26 13.86 3.18
C GLU A 197 -11.17 12.94 2.60
N TYR A 198 -11.14 12.79 1.28
CA TYR A 198 -10.04 12.12 0.62
C TYR A 198 -9.67 12.83 -0.68
N GLU A 199 -8.37 12.97 -0.91
CA GLU A 199 -7.84 13.56 -2.13
C GLU A 199 -7.61 12.48 -3.19
N ARG A 200 -8.23 12.68 -4.36
CA ARG A 200 -8.07 11.84 -5.56
C ARG A 200 -7.43 12.64 -6.68
N LEU A 201 -6.12 12.46 -6.86
CA LEU A 201 -5.36 13.12 -7.91
C LEU A 201 -4.84 12.12 -8.92
N ARG A 202 -4.82 12.50 -10.20
CA ARG A 202 -4.14 11.72 -11.25
C ARG A 202 -2.63 11.86 -11.04
N THR A 203 -2.07 10.90 -10.33
CA THR A 203 -0.66 10.89 -9.96
C THR A 203 0.13 10.20 -11.05
N HIS A 204 0.96 10.97 -11.75
CA HIS A 204 1.86 10.43 -12.76
C HIS A 204 2.97 9.62 -12.09
N GLY A 205 3.47 8.59 -12.77
CA GLY A 205 4.57 7.78 -12.26
C GLY A 205 4.17 6.62 -11.36
N ILE A 206 2.89 6.53 -10.94
CA ILE A 206 2.35 5.32 -10.29
C ILE A 206 1.68 4.44 -11.35
N TYR A 207 2.35 3.34 -11.70
CA TYR A 207 1.86 2.40 -12.70
C TYR A 207 1.60 1.04 -12.09
N HIS A 208 0.39 0.53 -12.25
CA HIS A 208 0.06 -0.81 -11.87
C HIS A 208 0.23 -1.75 -13.06
N TYR A 209 1.15 -2.70 -12.93
CA TYR A 209 1.39 -3.70 -13.96
C TYR A 209 0.19 -4.62 -14.13
N GLN A 210 -0.10 -5.03 -15.36
CA GLN A 210 -1.10 -6.07 -15.60
C GLN A 210 -0.56 -7.39 -15.02
N HIS A 211 -1.33 -8.02 -14.14
CA HIS A 211 -1.01 -9.35 -13.62
C HIS A 211 -2.27 -10.23 -13.57
N SER A 212 -2.07 -11.54 -13.47
CA SER A 212 -3.15 -12.51 -13.22
C SER A 212 -3.54 -12.49 -11.74
N ARG A 213 -4.76 -12.95 -11.40
CA ARG A 213 -5.22 -13.06 -10.01
C ARG A 213 -4.71 -14.32 -9.29
N LYS A 214 -3.94 -15.18 -9.95
CA LYS A 214 -3.43 -16.43 -9.37
C LYS A 214 -2.56 -16.11 -8.14
N GLY A 215 -2.85 -16.73 -7.00
CA GLY A 215 -2.13 -16.52 -5.74
C GLY A 215 -2.55 -15.26 -4.97
N MET A 216 -3.54 -14.50 -5.45
CA MET A 216 -4.20 -13.50 -4.63
C MET A 216 -5.12 -14.17 -3.60
N TRP A 217 -5.55 -13.42 -2.58
CA TRP A 217 -6.66 -13.78 -1.70
C TRP A 217 -7.95 -13.79 -2.51
N THR A 218 -8.12 -14.77 -3.38
CA THR A 218 -9.42 -15.18 -3.91
C THR A 218 -9.88 -16.29 -2.99
N GLY A 219 -11.14 -16.28 -2.54
CA GLY A 219 -11.71 -17.33 -1.69
C GLY A 219 -11.81 -18.70 -2.36
N ASP A 220 -10.90 -19.02 -3.29
CA ASP A 220 -10.83 -20.23 -4.10
C ASP A 220 -10.25 -21.39 -3.28
N HIS A 221 -10.87 -21.68 -2.13
CA HIS A 221 -10.73 -22.97 -1.48
C HIS A 221 -11.63 -24.05 -2.12
N LEU A 222 -12.33 -23.75 -3.22
CA LEU A 222 -13.38 -24.62 -3.78
C LEU A 222 -13.18 -25.05 -5.25
N ILE A 223 -12.05 -24.79 -5.90
CA ILE A 223 -11.81 -25.26 -7.30
C ILE A 223 -10.77 -26.39 -7.37
N SER A 224 -10.48 -27.08 -6.26
CA SER A 224 -9.67 -28.32 -6.27
C SER A 224 -10.47 -29.59 -5.99
N GLN A 225 -11.80 -29.55 -6.04
CA GLN A 225 -12.66 -30.74 -5.83
C GLN A 225 -13.74 -30.95 -6.92
N MET A 226 -13.61 -30.32 -8.09
CA MET A 226 -14.54 -30.55 -9.22
C MET A 226 -13.80 -30.90 -10.51
N SER A 227 -12.83 -31.81 -10.39
CA SER A 227 -12.26 -32.51 -11.54
C SER A 227 -11.88 -33.92 -11.10
N ASP A 228 -12.91 -34.73 -10.92
CA ASP A 228 -12.90 -36.16 -11.27
C ASP A 228 -13.62 -36.30 -12.62
#